data_AF-A0A2I1P7T6-F1
#
_entry.id   AF-A0A2I1P7T6-F1
#
_cell.length_a   1.000
_cell.length_b   1.000
_cell.length_c   1.000
_cell.angle_alpha   90.00
_cell.angle_beta   90.00
_cell.angle_gamma   90.00
#
_symmetry.space_group_name_H-M   'P 1'
#
loop_
_entity.id
_entity.type
_entity.pdbx_description
1 polymer ?
#
loop_
_entity_poly.entity_id
_entity_poly.type
_entity_poly.pdbx_seq_one_letter_code
_entity_poly.pdbx_strand_id
1 'polypeptide(L)' 'ILAMTSNGGVIRTEVSQIRHSGRATMGVRLVDLAKGNELVAVDRNVEEEAEESAEATAKAETESE' A
#
# COMPACT_ATOMS: atom_id res chain seq x y z
N ILE A 1 0.44 -0.01 0.04
CA ILE A 1 0.56 0.34 1.48
C ILE A 1 -0.62 1.18 1.93
N LEU A 2 -0.93 1.13 3.21
CA LEU A 2 -1.91 1.99 3.88
C LEU A 2 -1.16 2.88 4.88
N ALA A 3 -1.50 4.16 4.93
CA ALA A 3 -0.88 5.13 5.83
C ALA A 3 -1.99 5.87 6.59
N MET A 4 -1.91 5.93 7.92
CA MET A 4 -2.91 6.58 8.76
C MET A 4 -2.37 7.89 9.34
N THR A 5 -3.20 8.92 9.32
CA THR A 5 -2.88 10.24 9.86
C THR A 5 -3.54 10.48 11.21
N SER A 6 -2.99 11.39 12.02
CA SER A 6 -3.49 11.70 13.37
C SER A 6 -4.94 12.20 13.42
N ASN A 7 -5.48 12.70 12.31
CA ASN A 7 -6.88 13.12 12.18
C ASN A 7 -7.83 11.98 11.75
N GLY A 8 -7.37 10.73 11.70
CA GLY A 8 -8.17 9.56 11.31
C GLY A 8 -8.29 9.35 9.79
N GLY A 9 -7.55 10.10 8.98
CA GLY A 9 -7.47 9.88 7.54
C GLY A 9 -6.66 8.62 7.21
N VAL A 10 -7.07 7.93 6.14
CA VAL A 10 -6.35 6.78 5.59
C VAL A 10 -5.98 7.08 4.15
N ILE A 11 -4.70 6.89 3.83
CA ILE A 11 -4.14 7.06 2.50
C ILE A 11 -3.74 5.70 1.97
N ARG A 12 -4.21 5.36 0.77
CA ARG A 12 -3.81 4.16 0.04
C ARG A 12 -2.84 4.55 -1.06
N THR A 13 -1.73 3.84 -1.16
CA THR A 13 -0.73 4.08 -2.21
C THR A 13 -0.18 2.75 -2.68
N GLU A 14 -0.21 2.52 -4.00
CA GLU A 14 0.42 1.36 -4.61
C GLU A 14 1.93 1.43 -4.45
N VAL A 15 2.58 0.29 -4.24
CA VAL A 15 4.04 0.24 -4.05
C VAL A 15 4.77 0.68 -5.32
N SER A 16 4.20 0.38 -6.50
CA SER A 16 4.69 0.77 -7.82
C SER A 16 4.85 2.29 -8.00
N GLN A 17 4.07 3.09 -7.26
CA GLN A 17 4.08 4.55 -7.33
C GLN A 17 5.19 5.17 -6.46
N ILE A 18 5.81 4.39 -5.56
CA ILE A 18 6.83 4.88 -4.65
C ILE A 18 8.19 4.79 -5.33
N ARG A 19 8.84 5.94 -5.47
CA ARG A 19 10.20 6.01 -6.02
C ARG A 19 11.17 5.19 -5.18
N HIS A 20 11.93 4.32 -5.83
CA HIS A 20 13.07 3.66 -5.19
C HIS A 20 14.10 4.68 -4.73
N SER A 21 14.47 4.60 -3.45
CA SER A 21 15.50 5.44 -2.84
C SER A 21 16.45 4.59 -2.01
N GLY A 22 17.72 5.00 -1.94
CA GLY A 22 18.74 4.29 -1.17
C GLY A 22 18.54 4.41 0.34
N ARG A 23 19.19 3.53 1.11
CA ARG A 23 19.05 3.47 2.59
C ARG A 23 19.50 4.76 3.29
N ALA A 24 20.54 5.41 2.76
CA ALA A 24 21.08 6.66 3.31
C ALA A 24 20.48 7.88 2.59
N THR A 25 19.15 8.00 2.59
CA THR A 25 18.43 9.12 1.95
C THR A 25 17.31 9.62 2.85
N MET A 26 16.79 10.81 2.54
CA MET A 26 15.60 11.37 3.21
C MET A 26 14.28 10.75 2.72
N GLY A 27 14.32 9.88 1.71
CA GLY A 27 13.14 9.35 1.06
C GLY A 27 12.39 10.38 0.21
N VAL A 28 11.12 10.08 -0.08
CA VAL A 28 10.19 10.94 -0.83
C VAL A 28 8.94 11.19 0.01
N ARG A 29 8.30 12.33 -0.18
CA ARG A 29 7.00 12.60 0.44
C ARG A 29 5.90 11.94 -0.38
N LEU A 30 5.06 11.13 0.26
CA LEU A 30 3.93 10.47 -0.37
C LEU A 30 2.70 11.39 -0.42
N VAL A 31 2.46 12.16 0.64
CA VAL A 31 1.34 13.11 0.74
C VAL A 31 1.78 14.41 1.40
N ASP A 32 1.08 15.49 1.09
CA ASP A 32 1.14 16.72 1.85
C ASP A 32 0.17 16.63 3.05
N LEU A 33 0.72 16.74 4.26
CA LEU A 33 -0.06 16.77 5.49
C LEU A 33 -0.45 18.21 5.81
N ALA A 34 -1.70 18.42 6.23
CA ALA A 34 -2.12 19.70 6.78
C ALA A 34 -1.29 20.05 8.04
N LYS A 35 -1.18 21.35 8.34
CA LYS A 35 -0.43 21.79 9.53
C LYS A 35 -0.99 21.14 10.80
N GLY A 36 -0.09 20.56 11.61
CA GLY A 36 -0.45 19.87 12.86
C GLY A 36 -0.91 18.43 12.67
N ASN A 37 -1.04 17.94 11.43
CA ASN A 37 -1.28 16.54 11.16
C ASN A 37 0.04 15.79 11.00
N GLU A 38 0.09 14.59 11.57
CA GLU A 38 1.23 13.71 11.52
C GLU A 38 0.83 12.34 11.00
N LEU A 39 1.79 11.61 10.47
CA LEU A 39 1.61 10.21 10.09
C LEU A 39 1.81 9.35 11.34
N VAL A 40 0.78 8.60 11.73
CA VAL A 40 0.78 7.83 12.99
C VAL A 40 1.01 6.34 12.78
N ALA A 41 0.64 5.80 11.62
CA ALA A 41 0.85 4.39 11.31
C ALA A 41 1.01 4.15 9.81
N VAL A 42 1.73 3.09 9.46
CA VAL A 42 1.82 2.55 8.10
C VAL A 42 1.67 1.04 8.18
N ASP A 43 0.88 0.46 7.28
CA ASP A 43 0.70 -0.98 7.17
C ASP A 43 0.73 -1.43 5.71
N ARG A 44 0.92 -2.73 5.50
CA ARG A 44 0.79 -3.34 4.19
C ARG A 44 -0.68 -3.48 3.83
N ASN A 45 -0.98 -3.17 2.58
CA ASN A 45 -2.28 -3.47 2.00
C ASN A 45 -2.29 -4.95 1.59
N VAL A 46 -3.17 -5.77 2.16
CA VAL A 46 -3.26 -7.22 1.86
C VAL A 46 -4.45 -7.58 0.97
N GLU A 47 -5.30 -6.60 0.62
CA GLU A 47 -6.47 -6.86 -0.23
C GLU A 47 -6.05 -7.31 -1.65
N GLU A 48 -4.97 -6.76 -2.21
CA GLU A 48 -4.44 -7.19 -3.51
C GLU A 48 -3.87 -8.62 -3.48
N GLU A 49 -3.20 -9.02 -2.39
CA GLU A 49 -2.68 -10.39 -2.22
C GLU A 49 -3.84 -11.41 -2.11
N ALA A 50 -4.98 -11.02 -1.53
CA ALA A 50 -6.17 -11.85 -1.42
C ALA A 50 -6.90 -12.03 -2.77
N GLU A 51 -6.98 -10.97 -3.57
CA GLU A 51 -7.56 -11.03 -4.92
C GLU A 51 -6.70 -11.88 -5.88
N GLU A 52 -5.38 -11.71 -5.85
CA GLU A 52 -4.45 -12.50 -6.68
C GLU A 52 -4.49 -14.00 -6.31
N SER A 53 -4.60 -14.32 -5.02
CA SER A 53 -4.78 -15.70 -4.55
C SER A 53 -6.13 -16.29 -4.98
N ALA A 54 -7.19 -15.49 -5.01
CA ALA A 54 -8.52 -15.95 -5.45
C ALA A 54 -8.56 -16.21 -6.96
N GLU A 55 -7.94 -15.35 -7.77
CA GLU A 55 -7.82 -15.54 -9.22
C GLU A 55 -6.94 -16.73 -9.59
N ALA A 56 -5.84 -16.97 -8.86
CA ALA A 56 -4.98 -18.14 -9.06
C ALA A 56 -5.73 -19.45 -8.78
N THR A 57 -6.59 -19.46 -7.76
CA THR A 57 -7.41 -20.62 -7.42
C THR A 57 -8.47 -20.89 -8.51
N ALA A 58 -9.13 -19.84 -9.01
CA ALA A 58 -10.14 -19.96 -10.06
C ALA A 58 -9.56 -20.44 -11.41
N LYS A 59 -8.36 -20.00 -11.79
CA LYS A 59 -7.71 -20.46 -13.04
C LYS A 59 -7.28 -21.92 -13.00
N ALA A 60 -6.77 -22.38 -11.85
CA ALA A 60 -6.36 -23.77 -11.67
C ALA A 60 -7.52 -24.76 -11.80
N GLU A 61 -8.73 -24.35 -11.41
CA GLU A 61 -9.95 -25.16 -11.56
C GLU A 61 -10.43 -25.23 -13.02
N THR A 62 -10.22 -24.17 -13.81
CA THR A 62 -10.63 -24.15 -15.24
C THR A 62 -9.67 -24.85 -16.22
N GLU A 63 -8.39 -25.03 -15.87
CA GLU A 63 -7.43 -25.77 -16.72
C GLU A 63 -7.45 -27.30 -16.48
N SER A 64 -8.23 -27.76 -15.50
CA SER A 64 -8.33 -29.18 -15.14
C SER A 64 -9.55 -29.89 -15.73
N GLU A 65 -10.32 -29.22 -16.61
CA GLU A 65 -11.49 -29.78 -17.34
C GLU A 65 -11.21 -29.92 -18.85
#